data_AF-A0A227J9Z2-F1
#
_entry.id   AF-A0A227J9Z2-F1
#
_cell.length_a   1.000
_cell.length_b   1.000
_cell.length_c   1.000
_cell.angle_alpha   90.00
_cell.angle_beta   90.00
_cell.angle_gamma   90.00
#
_symmetry.space_group_name_H-M   'P 1'
#
loop_
_entity.id
_entity.type
_entity.pdbx_description
1 polymer ?
#
loop_
_entity_poly.entity_id
_entity_poly.type
_entity_poly.pdbx_seq_one_letter_code
_entity_poly.pdbx_strand_id
1 'polypeptide(L)'
;NRSKHWGKPVITATQMLESMIENPLPTRAEVLDVANAIIDGTDAVMLSAESAAGKYPIEAVEAMVRIAQGAEHELECNHDCWDTLQHLCSNPGKSFALSSMISASRVHQDLGVAILTQHGETPLLMSRCQSKTKIWALSDNP
;
A
#
# COMPACT_ATOMS: atom_id res chain seq x y z
N ASN A 1 -6.92 -4.64 10.68
CA ASN A 1 -8.40 -4.80 10.57
C ASN A 1 -9.22 -3.59 10.98
N ARG A 2 -9.15 -3.08 12.23
CA ARG A 2 -9.96 -1.91 12.64
C ARG A 2 -9.68 -0.67 11.77
N SER A 3 -8.43 -0.29 11.55
CA SER A 3 -8.09 0.88 10.74
C SER A 3 -8.59 0.78 9.30
N LYS A 4 -8.52 -0.40 8.67
CA LYS A 4 -9.10 -0.66 7.34
C LYS A 4 -10.60 -0.36 7.32
N HIS A 5 -11.34 -0.83 8.33
CA HIS A 5 -12.78 -0.55 8.45
C HIS A 5 -13.09 0.96 8.54
N TRP A 6 -12.24 1.72 9.24
CA TRP A 6 -12.39 3.18 9.35
C TRP A 6 -11.72 3.96 8.21
N GLY A 7 -11.10 3.27 7.24
CA GLY A 7 -10.37 3.88 6.14
C GLY A 7 -9.22 4.77 6.59
N LYS A 8 -8.55 4.41 7.69
CA LYS A 8 -7.39 5.10 8.23
C LYS A 8 -6.11 4.39 7.77
N PRO A 9 -5.12 5.13 7.23
CA PRO A 9 -3.86 4.52 6.82
C PRO A 9 -3.13 3.93 8.04
N VAL A 10 -2.45 2.81 7.83
CA VAL A 10 -1.68 2.09 8.85
C VAL A 10 -0.24 1.96 8.40
N ILE A 11 0.66 2.26 9.34
CA ILE A 11 2.09 2.02 9.17
C ILE A 11 2.47 0.90 10.13
N THR A 12 3.04 -0.18 9.61
CA THR A 12 3.70 -1.19 10.44
C THR A 12 5.14 -0.74 10.68
N ALA A 13 5.43 -0.36 11.92
CA ALA A 13 6.70 0.23 12.33
C ALA A 13 7.34 -0.58 13.47
N THR A 14 7.62 -1.85 13.19
CA THR A 14 8.38 -2.75 14.06
C THR A 14 9.81 -2.93 13.53
N GLN A 15 10.70 -3.54 14.32
CA GLN A 15 12.07 -3.87 13.93
C GLN A 15 12.08 -5.05 12.92
N MET A 16 11.52 -4.82 11.73
CA MET A 16 11.25 -5.90 10.78
C MET A 16 12.50 -6.42 10.07
N LEU A 17 13.57 -5.62 10.00
CA LEU A 17 14.86 -6.01 9.38
C LEU A 17 16.04 -5.71 10.34
N GLU A 18 15.87 -5.91 11.65
CA GLU A 18 16.83 -5.52 12.69
C GLU A 18 18.27 -6.05 12.44
N SER A 19 18.38 -7.28 11.97
CA SER A 19 19.67 -7.91 11.67
C SER A 19 20.46 -7.14 10.61
N MET A 20 19.78 -6.36 9.77
CA MET A 20 20.39 -5.57 8.71
C MET A 20 21.11 -4.31 9.20
N ILE A 21 21.01 -3.97 10.49
CA ILE A 21 21.87 -2.96 11.11
C ILE A 21 23.34 -3.39 10.98
N GLU A 22 23.61 -4.69 11.14
CA GLU A 22 24.95 -5.26 11.18
C GLU A 22 25.26 -6.21 10.02
N ASN A 23 24.26 -6.64 9.24
CA ASN A 23 24.40 -7.61 8.16
C ASN A 23 23.82 -7.08 6.83
N PRO A 24 24.42 -7.44 5.67
CA PRO A 24 23.92 -6.98 4.37
C PRO A 24 22.66 -7.71 3.88
N LEU A 25 22.23 -8.77 4.58
CA LEU A 25 21.08 -9.60 4.20
C LEU A 25 20.19 -9.84 5.41
N PRO A 26 18.85 -9.82 5.25
CA PRO A 26 17.93 -10.16 6.31
C PRO A 26 17.86 -11.67 6.52
N THR A 27 17.37 -12.04 7.69
CA THR A 27 17.03 -13.43 8.02
C THR A 27 15.72 -13.85 7.36
N ARG A 28 15.48 -15.16 7.30
CA ARG A 28 14.19 -15.70 6.81
C ARG A 28 12.99 -15.25 7.65
N ALA A 29 13.19 -15.08 8.97
CA ALA A 29 12.12 -14.67 9.87
C ALA A 29 11.69 -13.22 9.59
N GLU A 30 12.66 -12.33 9.41
CA GLU A 30 12.44 -10.92 9.06
C GLU A 30 11.73 -10.77 7.70
N VAL A 31 12.15 -11.55 6.69
CA VAL A 31 11.47 -11.58 5.40
C VAL A 31 9.99 -11.97 5.55
N LEU A 32 9.70 -12.97 6.38
CA LEU A 32 8.32 -13.42 6.63
C LEU A 32 7.51 -12.40 7.43
N ASP A 33 8.11 -11.69 8.38
CA ASP A 33 7.44 -10.66 9.18
C ASP A 33 6.96 -9.50 8.30
N VAL A 34 7.84 -8.99 7.43
CA VAL A 34 7.49 -7.96 6.44
C VAL A 34 6.39 -8.46 5.49
N ALA A 35 6.55 -9.65 4.92
CA ALA A 35 5.59 -10.19 3.95
C ALA A 35 4.19 -10.35 4.57
N ASN A 36 4.12 -10.87 5.80
CA ASN A 36 2.86 -11.05 6.51
C ASN A 36 2.20 -9.70 6.83
N ALA A 37 2.96 -8.67 7.21
CA ALA A 37 2.41 -7.33 7.43
C ALA A 37 1.74 -6.74 6.18
N ILE A 38 2.30 -7.02 5.00
CA ILE A 38 1.75 -6.59 3.71
C ILE A 38 0.53 -7.42 3.32
N ILE A 39 0.56 -8.72 3.52
CA ILE A 39 -0.60 -9.61 3.30
C ILE A 39 -1.76 -9.23 4.22
N ASP A 40 -1.46 -8.88 5.47
CA ASP A 40 -2.41 -8.32 6.44
C ASP A 40 -2.92 -6.92 6.03
N GLY A 41 -2.37 -6.34 4.97
CA GLY A 41 -2.71 -5.08 4.32
C GLY A 41 -2.42 -3.86 5.16
N THR A 42 -1.18 -3.77 5.66
CA THR A 42 -0.59 -2.49 6.04
C THR A 42 -0.49 -1.56 4.83
N ASP A 43 -0.67 -0.25 5.03
CA ASP A 43 -0.55 0.73 3.94
C ASP A 43 0.91 1.15 3.73
N ALA A 44 1.75 1.03 4.77
CA ALA A 44 3.18 1.27 4.69
C ALA A 44 3.96 0.44 5.70
N VAL A 45 5.20 0.17 5.35
CA VAL A 45 6.22 -0.44 6.20
C VAL A 45 7.31 0.58 6.49
N MET A 46 7.92 0.50 7.68
CA MET A 46 8.91 1.47 8.12
C MET A 46 10.23 0.80 8.51
N LEU A 47 11.34 1.42 8.11
CA LEU A 47 12.68 1.15 8.64
C LEU A 47 13.01 2.17 9.72
N SER A 48 13.68 1.73 10.77
CA SER A 48 14.08 2.55 11.91
C SER A 48 15.61 2.69 11.96
N ALA A 49 16.27 1.96 12.86
CA ALA A 49 17.72 2.01 13.02
C ALA A 49 18.46 1.48 11.77
N GLU A 50 17.83 0.58 11.02
CA GLU A 50 18.36 -0.02 9.79
C GLU A 50 18.78 1.05 8.78
N SER A 51 17.92 2.03 8.52
CA SER A 51 18.20 3.14 7.60
C SER A 51 18.83 4.35 8.28
N ALA A 52 18.57 4.57 9.58
CA ALA A 52 19.04 5.76 10.29
C ALA A 52 20.52 5.67 10.71
N ALA A 53 20.98 4.47 11.11
CA ALA A 53 22.32 4.28 11.67
C ALA A 53 22.95 2.90 11.34
N GLY A 54 22.29 2.08 10.53
CA GLY A 54 22.80 0.77 10.13
C GLY A 54 24.00 0.84 9.20
N LYS A 55 24.77 -0.24 9.13
CA LYS A 55 25.91 -0.37 8.22
C LYS A 55 25.51 -0.54 6.76
N TYR A 56 24.28 -0.99 6.50
CA TYR A 56 23.75 -1.32 5.17
C TYR A 56 22.38 -0.65 4.89
N PRO A 57 22.29 0.69 4.98
CA PRO A 57 21.01 1.40 4.91
C PRO A 57 20.35 1.33 3.53
N ILE A 58 21.14 1.27 2.45
CA ILE A 58 20.63 1.16 1.08
C ILE A 58 20.09 -0.26 0.87
N GLU A 59 20.85 -1.27 1.26
CA GLU A 59 20.49 -2.68 1.14
C GLU A 59 19.24 -3.01 1.95
N ALA A 60 19.06 -2.40 3.12
CA ALA A 60 17.85 -2.52 3.92
C ALA A 60 16.61 -2.00 3.18
N VAL A 61 16.71 -0.82 2.55
CA VAL A 61 15.61 -0.27 1.72
C VAL A 61 15.34 -1.16 0.51
N GLU A 62 16.37 -1.59 -0.20
CA GLU A 62 16.20 -2.48 -1.35
C GLU A 62 15.61 -3.83 -0.97
N ALA A 63 16.01 -4.40 0.18
CA ALA A 63 15.45 -5.63 0.71
C ALA A 63 13.97 -5.45 1.01
N MET A 64 13.59 -4.36 1.70
CA MET A 64 12.19 -4.02 1.97
C MET A 64 11.37 -3.93 0.67
N VAL A 65 11.89 -3.25 -0.36
CA VAL A 65 11.23 -3.13 -1.67
C VAL A 65 11.03 -4.49 -2.33
N ARG A 66 12.07 -5.34 -2.36
CA ARG A 66 11.98 -6.69 -2.96
C ARG A 66 10.96 -7.57 -2.25
N ILE A 67 10.92 -7.51 -0.92
CA ILE A 67 9.95 -8.29 -0.13
C ILE A 67 8.53 -7.77 -0.39
N ALA A 68 8.35 -6.45 -0.44
CA ALA A 68 7.04 -5.85 -0.72
C ALA A 68 6.50 -6.26 -2.10
N GLN A 69 7.32 -6.14 -3.15
CA GLN A 69 6.96 -6.58 -4.50
C GLN A 69 6.61 -8.07 -4.55
N GLY A 70 7.36 -8.91 -3.81
CA GLY A 70 7.07 -10.33 -3.70
C GLY A 70 5.73 -10.60 -3.01
N ALA A 71 5.45 -9.94 -1.89
CA ALA A 71 4.21 -10.10 -1.14
C ALA A 71 2.98 -9.57 -1.91
N GLU A 72 3.11 -8.44 -2.62
CA GLU A 72 2.06 -7.86 -3.45
C GLU A 72 1.70 -8.72 -4.67
N HIS A 73 2.63 -9.54 -5.16
CA HIS A 73 2.35 -10.47 -6.24
C HIS A 73 1.32 -11.53 -5.82
N GLU A 74 1.45 -12.06 -4.60
CA GLU A 74 0.58 -13.09 -4.01
C GLU A 74 -0.80 -12.54 -3.59
N LEU A 75 -0.95 -11.21 -3.49
CA LEU A 75 -2.24 -10.58 -3.27
C LEU A 75 -3.08 -10.65 -4.56
N GLU A 76 -4.03 -11.59 -4.59
CA GLU A 76 -5.13 -11.54 -5.53
C GLU A 76 -6.14 -10.47 -5.10
N CYS A 77 -6.60 -9.65 -6.06
CA CYS A 77 -7.64 -8.65 -5.81
C CYS A 77 -8.93 -9.39 -5.44
N ASN A 78 -9.20 -9.54 -4.14
CA ASN A 78 -10.36 -10.27 -3.68
C ASN A 78 -11.64 -9.52 -4.11
N HIS A 79 -12.58 -10.24 -4.72
CA HIS A 79 -13.82 -9.68 -5.26
C HIS A 79 -14.65 -8.98 -4.17
N ASP A 80 -14.47 -9.38 -2.92
CA ASP A 80 -15.17 -8.88 -1.73
C ASP A 80 -14.83 -7.43 -1.36
N CYS A 81 -13.74 -6.85 -1.91
CA CYS A 81 -13.43 -5.44 -1.64
C CYS A 81 -14.54 -4.52 -2.16
N TRP A 82 -15.21 -4.90 -3.25
CA TRP A 82 -16.18 -4.06 -3.95
C TRP A 82 -17.50 -3.91 -3.20
N ASP A 83 -17.99 -4.99 -2.56
CA ASP A 83 -19.20 -4.96 -1.74
C ASP A 83 -18.98 -4.08 -0.49
N THR A 84 -17.79 -4.14 0.08
CA THR A 84 -17.39 -3.26 1.20
C THR A 84 -17.36 -1.78 0.78
N LEU A 85 -16.97 -1.49 -0.45
CA LEU A 85 -16.85 -0.14 -0.98
C LEU A 85 -18.18 0.49 -1.41
N GLN A 86 -19.21 -0.29 -1.76
CA GLN A 86 -20.53 0.26 -2.11
C GLN A 86 -21.13 1.11 -0.98
N HIS A 87 -20.89 0.73 0.27
CA HIS A 87 -21.32 1.50 1.44
C HIS A 87 -20.66 2.89 1.54
N LEU A 88 -19.54 3.11 0.84
CA LEU A 88 -18.85 4.39 0.78
C LEU A 88 -19.37 5.31 -0.33
N CYS A 89 -20.24 4.84 -1.24
CA CYS A 89 -20.88 5.62 -2.32
C CYS A 89 -21.98 6.58 -1.80
N SER A 90 -21.72 7.32 -0.72
CA SER A 90 -22.71 8.23 -0.12
C SER A 90 -22.84 9.59 -0.82
N ASN A 91 -21.92 9.93 -1.73
CA ASN A 91 -21.86 11.20 -2.45
C ASN A 91 -21.37 10.96 -3.90
N PRO A 92 -21.89 11.70 -4.90
CA PRO A 92 -21.42 11.67 -6.30
C PRO A 92 -19.90 11.60 -6.49
N GLY A 93 -19.10 12.37 -5.75
CA GLY A 93 -17.65 12.37 -5.87
C GLY A 93 -17.01 11.03 -5.47
N LYS A 94 -17.55 10.36 -4.46
CA LYS A 94 -17.12 9.03 -4.05
C LYS A 94 -17.54 7.96 -5.07
N SER A 95 -18.75 8.09 -5.61
CA SER A 95 -19.24 7.20 -6.67
C SER A 95 -18.37 7.30 -7.92
N PHE A 96 -18.01 8.52 -8.35
CA PHE A 96 -17.13 8.71 -9.51
C PHE A 96 -15.74 8.10 -9.29
N ALA A 97 -15.19 8.27 -8.08
CA ALA A 97 -13.90 7.70 -7.72
C ALA A 97 -13.90 6.17 -7.81
N LEU A 98 -14.93 5.53 -7.24
CA LEU A 98 -15.07 4.07 -7.25
C LEU A 98 -15.35 3.54 -8.65
N SER A 99 -16.23 4.18 -9.43
CA SER A 99 -16.46 3.80 -10.83
C SER A 99 -15.19 3.89 -11.67
N SER A 100 -14.37 4.93 -11.47
CA SER A 100 -13.09 5.08 -12.16
C SER A 100 -12.13 3.92 -11.84
N MET A 101 -12.02 3.54 -10.56
CA MET A 101 -11.19 2.41 -10.13
C MET A 101 -11.69 1.08 -10.70
N ILE A 102 -13.01 0.84 -10.69
CA ILE A 102 -13.62 -0.38 -11.25
C ILE A 102 -13.34 -0.47 -12.76
N SER A 103 -13.52 0.63 -13.48
CA SER A 103 -13.24 0.67 -14.92
C SER A 103 -11.77 0.41 -15.20
N ALA A 104 -10.86 1.05 -14.46
CA ALA A 104 -9.42 0.85 -14.64
C ALA A 104 -8.99 -0.59 -14.32
N SER A 105 -9.54 -1.21 -13.26
CA SER A 105 -9.17 -2.56 -12.86
C SER A 105 -9.66 -3.66 -13.81
N ARG A 106 -10.70 -3.39 -14.63
CA ARG A 106 -11.32 -4.37 -15.54
C ARG A 106 -10.77 -4.35 -16.96
N VAL A 107 -10.25 -3.22 -17.42
CA VAL A 107 -9.88 -3.04 -18.85
C VAL A 107 -8.51 -3.65 -19.15
N HIS A 108 -7.46 -3.33 -18.37
CA HIS A 108 -6.11 -3.90 -18.50
C HIS A 108 -5.30 -3.68 -17.20
N GLN A 109 -4.36 -4.59 -16.88
CA GLN A 109 -3.52 -4.49 -15.67
C GLN A 109 -2.56 -3.27 -15.66
N ASP A 110 -2.30 -2.67 -16.83
CA ASP A 110 -1.41 -1.51 -16.96
C ASP A 110 -2.12 -0.15 -16.95
N LEU A 111 -3.46 -0.13 -16.89
CA LEU A 111 -4.21 1.11 -16.83
C LEU A 111 -4.25 1.64 -15.38
N GLY A 112 -4.07 2.95 -15.22
CA GLY A 112 -4.20 3.63 -13.93
C GLY A 112 -5.18 4.79 -13.98
N VAL A 113 -5.43 5.41 -12.83
CA VAL A 113 -6.34 6.55 -12.68
C VAL A 113 -5.55 7.78 -12.27
N ALA A 114 -5.64 8.85 -13.04
CA ALA A 114 -5.12 10.16 -12.67
C ALA A 114 -6.25 11.04 -12.15
N ILE A 115 -6.04 11.69 -11.00
CA ILE A 115 -7.05 12.53 -10.36
C ILE A 115 -6.48 13.85 -9.87
N LEU A 116 -7.15 14.95 -10.21
CA LEU A 116 -6.88 16.27 -9.64
C LEU A 116 -7.50 16.37 -8.24
N THR A 117 -6.73 16.81 -7.25
CA THR A 117 -7.19 16.95 -5.88
C THR A 117 -6.52 18.13 -5.16
N GLN A 118 -7.24 18.79 -4.26
CA GLN A 118 -6.70 19.85 -3.39
C GLN A 118 -6.39 19.36 -1.97
N HIS A 119 -7.08 18.31 -1.51
CA HIS A 119 -7.02 17.81 -0.13
C HIS A 119 -6.69 16.32 -0.02
N GLY A 120 -6.58 15.59 -1.13
CA GLY A 120 -6.19 14.16 -1.13
C GLY A 120 -7.29 13.18 -0.71
N GLU A 121 -8.49 13.64 -0.38
CA GLU A 121 -9.58 12.76 0.09
C GLU A 121 -9.98 11.70 -0.95
N THR A 122 -10.03 12.09 -2.23
CA THR A 122 -10.43 11.18 -3.31
C THR A 122 -9.40 10.10 -3.62
N PRO A 123 -8.09 10.40 -3.82
CA PRO A 123 -7.10 9.33 -3.98
C PRO A 123 -6.97 8.45 -2.74
N LEU A 124 -7.16 8.97 -1.53
CA LEU A 124 -7.21 8.17 -0.30
C LEU A 124 -8.43 7.23 -0.25
N LEU A 125 -9.56 7.63 -0.83
CA LEU A 125 -10.69 6.73 -1.01
C LEU A 125 -10.38 5.65 -2.05
N MET A 126 -9.80 6.05 -3.20
CA MET A 126 -9.46 5.15 -4.30
C MET A 126 -8.44 4.08 -3.88
N SER A 127 -7.46 4.41 -3.04
CA SER A 127 -6.45 3.44 -2.57
C SER A 127 -7.06 2.27 -1.78
N ARG A 128 -8.28 2.43 -1.26
CA ARG A 128 -9.01 1.39 -0.52
C ARG A 128 -9.55 0.27 -1.40
N CYS A 129 -9.58 0.46 -2.71
CA CYS A 129 -10.01 -0.59 -3.65
C CYS A 129 -9.08 -1.80 -3.69
N GLN A 130 -7.90 -1.74 -3.03
CA GLN A 130 -6.92 -2.85 -2.98
C GLN A 130 -6.70 -3.48 -4.36
N SER A 131 -6.65 -2.61 -5.37
CA SER A 131 -6.43 -2.96 -6.76
C SER A 131 -4.98 -2.72 -7.12
N LYS A 132 -4.45 -3.51 -8.07
CA LYS A 132 -3.11 -3.29 -8.66
C LYS A 132 -3.07 -2.04 -9.56
N THR A 133 -4.22 -1.40 -9.81
CA THR A 133 -4.35 -0.14 -10.56
C THR A 133 -3.57 0.99 -9.87
N LYS A 134 -2.67 1.62 -10.62
CA LYS A 134 -1.91 2.79 -10.17
C LYS A 134 -2.82 4.02 -10.04
N ILE A 135 -2.64 4.79 -8.98
CA ILE A 135 -3.36 6.04 -8.73
C ILE A 135 -2.36 7.20 -8.77
N TRP A 136 -2.57 8.15 -9.66
CA TRP A 136 -1.80 9.40 -9.70
C TRP A 136 -2.63 10.53 -9.13
N ALA A 137 -2.28 10.99 -7.93
CA ALA A 137 -2.83 12.20 -7.34
C ALA A 137 -2.08 13.42 -7.87
N LEU A 138 -2.80 14.32 -8.55
CA LEU A 138 -2.30 15.57 -9.10
C LEU A 138 -2.80 16.71 -8.22
N SER A 139 -1.91 17.48 -7.63
CA SER A 139 -2.22 18.57 -6.71
C SER A 139 -1.28 19.74 -6.95
N ASP A 140 -1.79 20.96 -6.81
CA ASP A 140 -0.99 22.20 -6.75
C ASP A 140 -0.49 22.52 -5.33
N ASN A 141 -0.96 21.75 -4.34
CA ASN A 141 -0.50 21.78 -2.95
C ASN A 141 0.47 20.60 -2.70
N PRO A 142 1.77 20.86 -2.49
CA PRO A 142 2.79 19.83 -2.28
C PRO A 142 2.67 19.08 -0.95
#